data_AF-F9RPR3-F1
#
_entry.id   AF-F9RPR3-F1
#
_cell.length_a   1.000
_cell.length_b   1.000
_cell.length_c   1.000
_cell.angle_alpha   90.00
_cell.angle_beta   90.00
_cell.angle_gamma   90.00
#
_symmetry.space_group_name_H-M   'P 1'
#
loop_
_entity.id
_entity.type
_entity.pdbx_description
1 polymer ?
#
loop_
_entity_poly.entity_id
_entity_poly.type
_entity_poly.pdbx_seq_one_letter_code
_entity_poly.pdbx_strand_id
1 'polypeptide(L)' 'MTTQKIDTPEGYLKDRKGRLVPENLVEAHDLEMNDFVIRMVQKAKEQQELLRQFKVEGFAE' A
#
# COMPACT_ATOMS: atom_id res chain seq x y z
N MET A 1 -14.59 -10.16 -5.23
CA MET A 1 -14.75 -8.69 -5.25
C MET A 1 -13.71 -8.16 -6.22
N THR A 2 -14.15 -7.58 -7.33
CA THR A 2 -13.29 -7.20 -8.46
C THR A 2 -12.58 -5.89 -8.11
N THR A 3 -11.29 -5.94 -7.83
CA THR A 3 -10.46 -4.75 -7.56
C THR A 3 -10.29 -3.97 -8.86
N GLN A 4 -11.15 -2.97 -9.09
CA GLN A 4 -10.94 -1.99 -10.16
C GLN A 4 -9.69 -1.17 -9.82
N LYS A 5 -8.63 -1.33 -10.63
CA LYS A 5 -7.49 -0.41 -10.64
C LYS A 5 -8.00 0.92 -11.18
N ILE A 6 -8.41 1.82 -10.29
CA ILE A 6 -8.74 3.19 -10.65
C ILE A 6 -7.39 3.90 -10.82
N ASP A 7 -7.05 4.26 -12.06
CA ASP A 7 -5.89 5.12 -12.35
C ASP A 7 -6.02 6.41 -11.52
N THR A 8 -5.02 6.69 -10.69
CA THR A 8 -4.92 7.98 -10.01
C THR A 8 -4.11 8.89 -10.93
N PRO A 9 -4.69 10.00 -11.45
CA PRO A 9 -3.95 10.94 -12.29
C PRO A 9 -2.71 11.49 -11.57
N GLU A 10 -1.68 11.86 -12.33
CA GLU A 10 -0.47 12.48 -11.79
C GLU A 10 -0.82 13.78 -11.01
N GLY A 11 -0.20 13.96 -9.85
CA GLY A 11 -0.46 15.10 -8.94
C GLY A 11 -1.74 14.97 -8.10
N TYR A 12 -2.39 13.81 -8.09
CA TYR A 12 -3.53 13.51 -7.23
C TYR A 12 -3.27 12.27 -6.35
N LEU A 13 -3.84 12.28 -5.15
CA LEU A 13 -3.92 11.16 -4.23
C LEU A 13 -5.38 10.74 -4.02
N LYS A 14 -5.60 9.51 -3.55
CA LYS A 14 -6.94 9.07 -3.15
C LYS A 14 -7.09 9.15 -1.64
N ASP A 15 -8.16 9.78 -1.17
CA ASP A 15 -8.53 9.74 0.25
C ASP A 15 -9.08 8.35 0.65
N ARG A 16 -9.34 8.16 1.94
CA ARG A 16 -9.92 6.91 2.48
C ARG A 16 -11.28 6.54 1.87
N LYS A 17 -12.03 7.51 1.32
CA LYS A 17 -13.32 7.31 0.64
C LYS A 17 -13.15 7.10 -0.87
N GLY A 18 -11.92 7.08 -1.38
CA GLY A 18 -11.59 6.90 -2.79
C GLY A 18 -11.73 8.17 -3.64
N ARG A 19 -11.88 9.35 -3.02
CA ARG A 19 -11.97 10.64 -3.73
C ARG A 19 -10.57 11.11 -4.13
N LEU A 20 -10.46 11.75 -5.29
CA LEU A 20 -9.22 12.36 -5.74
C LEU A 20 -8.99 13.69 -5.00
N VAL A 21 -7.79 13.84 -4.44
CA VAL A 21 -7.32 15.02 -3.72
C VAL A 21 -6.02 15.47 -4.38
N PRO A 22 -5.92 16.72 -4.85
CA PRO A 22 -4.65 17.27 -5.33
C PRO A 22 -3.56 17.16 -4.27
N GLU A 23 -2.39 16.65 -4.64
CA GLU A 23 -1.28 16.42 -3.71
C GLU A 23 -0.78 17.72 -3.05
N ASN A 24 -0.83 18.84 -3.77
CA ASN A 24 -0.45 20.15 -3.26
C ASN A 24 -1.38 20.73 -2.17
N LEU A 25 -2.55 20.12 -1.95
CA LEU A 25 -3.47 20.48 -0.88
C LEU A 25 -3.26 19.63 0.38
N VAL A 26 -2.37 18.63 0.33
CA VAL A 26 -2.05 17.76 1.45
C VAL A 26 -0.87 18.34 2.21
N GLU A 27 -0.97 18.36 3.54
CA GLU A 27 0.11 18.82 4.39
C GLU A 27 1.34 17.91 4.24
N ALA A 28 2.54 18.49 4.25
CA ALA A 28 3.79 17.74 4.05
C ALA A 28 3.96 16.61 5.11
N HIS A 29 3.57 16.88 6.36
CA HIS A 29 3.55 15.88 7.43
C HIS A 29 2.68 14.67 7.08
N ASP A 30 1.50 14.90 6.50
CA ASP A 30 0.57 13.83 6.16
C ASP A 30 1.06 13.00 4.97
N LEU A 31 1.75 13.64 4.01
CA LEU A 31 2.45 12.93 2.92
C LEU A 31 3.57 12.04 3.46
N GLU A 32 4.41 12.56 4.36
CA GLU A 32 5.48 11.78 4.99
C GLU A 32 4.94 10.60 5.80
N MET A 33 3.84 10.79 6.52
CA MET A 33 3.16 9.74 7.26
C MET A 33 2.57 8.67 6.34
N ASN A 34 1.94 9.08 5.23
CA ASN A 34 1.44 8.17 4.21
C ASN A 34 2.58 7.31 3.62
N ASP A 35 3.68 7.94 3.24
CA ASP A 35 4.86 7.25 2.70
C ASP A 35 5.48 6.28 3.70
N PHE A 36 5.56 6.70 4.97
CA PHE A 36 6.00 5.83 6.05
C PHE A 36 5.13 4.59 6.17
N VAL A 37 3.80 4.74 6.20
CA VAL A 37 2.86 3.62 6.29
C VAL A 37 3.01 2.70 5.08
N ILE A 38 3.09 3.24 3.87
CA ILE A 38 3.29 2.45 2.63
C ILE A 38 4.56 1.60 2.74
N ARG A 39 5.68 2.18 3.19
CA ARG A 39 6.94 1.44 3.39
C ARG A 39 6.81 0.33 4.43
N MET A 40 6.12 0.58 5.54
CA MET A 40 5.92 -0.42 6.59
C MET A 40 5.04 -1.58 6.13
N VAL A 41 3.98 -1.29 5.38
CA VAL A 41 3.11 -2.32 4.78
C VAL A 41 3.91 -3.17 3.78
N GLN A 42 4.77 -2.54 2.98
CA GLN A 42 5.62 -3.27 2.04
C GLN A 42 6.56 -4.25 2.74
N LYS A 43 7.24 -3.81 3.81
CA LYS A 43 8.07 -4.68 4.66
C LYS A 43 7.28 -5.84 5.28
N ALA A 44 6.06 -5.56 5.75
CA ALA A 44 5.20 -6.59 6.31
C ALA A 44 4.83 -7.66 5.27
N LYS A 45 4.57 -7.25 4.01
CA LYS A 45 4.30 -8.18 2.91
C LYS A 45 5.52 -9.02 2.55
N GLU A 46 6.72 -8.44 2.58
CA GLU A 46 7.96 -9.19 2.38
C GLU A 46 8.13 -10.28 3.45
N GLN A 47 7.91 -9.94 4.72
CA GLN A 47 7.94 -10.91 5.82
C GLN A 47 6.85 -11.98 5.69
N GLN A 48 5.63 -11.58 5.30
CA GLN A 48 4.53 -12.50 5.03
C GLN A 48 4.92 -13.52 3.96
N GLU A 49 5.56 -13.07 2.89
CA GLU A 49 5.99 -13.93 1.79
C GLU A 49 7.07 -14.91 2.23
N LEU A 50 8.04 -14.48 3.03
CA LEU A 50 9.04 -15.38 3.62
C LEU A 50 8.41 -16.47 4.49
N LEU A 51 7.45 -16.10 5.34
CA LEU A 51 6.71 -17.08 6.15
C LEU A 51 5.88 -18.04 5.30
N ARG A 52 5.30 -17.55 4.20
CA ARG A 52 4.56 -18.38 3.24
C ARG A 52 5.48 -19.42 2.60
N GLN A 53 6.65 -19.00 2.14
CA GLN A 53 7.66 -19.88 1.54
C GLN A 53 8.13 -20.93 2.53
N PHE A 54 8.48 -20.51 3.76
CA PHE A 54 8.87 -21.43 4.83
C PHE A 54 7.81 -22.51 5.11
N LYS A 55 6.52 -22.14 5.13
CA LYS A 55 5.44 -23.11 5.32
C LYS A 55 5.33 -24.12 4.17
N VAL A 56 5.50 -23.66 2.93
CA VAL A 56 5.50 -24.55 1.76
C VAL A 56 6.67 -25.52 1.85
N GLU A 57 7.86 -25.05 2.19
CA GLU A 57 9.05 -25.90 2.32
C GLU A 57 8.93 -26.93 3.45
N GLY A 58 8.35 -26.55 4.59
CA GLY A 58 8.26 -27.42 5.77
C GLY A 58 7.07 -28.37 5.81
N PHE A 59 5.98 -28.07 5.09
CA PHE A 59 4.69 -28.75 5.29
C PHE A 59 3.92 -29.07 3.99
N ALA A 60 4.48 -28.82 2.80
CA ALA A 60 3.81 -29.23 1.56
C ALA A 60 4.04 -30.72 1.30
N GLU A 61 2.98 -31.53 1.50
CA GLU A 61 2.76 -32.83 0.85
C GLU A 61 1.86 -32.67 -0.38
#